data_AF-A0A845Z5D5-F1
#
_entry.id   AF-A0A845Z5D5-F1
#
_cell.length_a   1.000
_cell.length_b   1.000
_cell.length_c   1.000
_cell.angle_alpha   90.00
_cell.angle_beta   90.00
_cell.angle_gamma   90.00
#
_symmetry.space_group_name_H-M   'P 1'
#
loop_
_entity.id
_entity.type
_entity.pdbx_description
1 polymer ?
#
loop_
_entity_poly.entity_id
_entity_poly.type
_entity_poly.pdbx_seq_one_letter_code
_entity_poly.pdbx_strand_id
1 'polypeptide(L)' 'MNQVNPEDMSLSKIIFFDILGIKFTAFRSSSTTKLQLQNVGFDKIEFIWDNANIFPTVVARKPK' A
#
# COMPACT_ATOMS: atom_id res chain seq x y z
N MET A 1 4.54 -4.47 12.26
CA MET A 1 5.94 -4.65 11.79
C MET A 1 6.61 -5.92 12.30
N ASN A 2 5.98 -6.72 13.19
CA ASN A 2 6.61 -7.93 13.75
C ASN A 2 6.72 -9.12 12.78
N GLN A 3 6.24 -8.98 11.53
CA GLN A 3 6.23 -10.03 10.49
C GLN A 3 7.23 -9.76 9.37
N VAL A 4 8.01 -8.68 9.47
CA VAL A 4 9.00 -8.30 8.45
C VAL A 4 10.38 -8.67 8.96
N ASN A 5 11.08 -9.55 8.24
CA ASN A 5 12.49 -9.83 8.49
C ASN A 5 13.35 -8.63 7.98
N PRO A 6 14.21 -8.03 8.83
CA PRO A 6 15.01 -6.87 8.44
C PRO A 6 16.05 -7.16 7.35
N GLU A 7 16.67 -8.33 7.37
CA GLU A 7 17.68 -8.75 6.39
C GLU A 7 17.07 -8.89 5.00
N ASP A 8 15.92 -9.57 4.90
CA ASP A 8 15.16 -9.74 3.66
C ASP A 8 14.67 -8.41 3.10
N MET A 9 14.25 -7.48 3.97
CA MET A 9 13.84 -6.13 3.56
C MET A 9 15.02 -5.35 2.96
N SER A 10 16.21 -5.44 3.57
CA SER A 10 17.42 -4.82 3.07
C SER A 10 17.81 -5.37 1.70
N LEU A 11 17.80 -6.71 1.55
CA LEU A 11 18.08 -7.37 0.28
C LEU A 11 17.07 -6.98 -0.81
N SER A 12 15.78 -6.98 -0.47
CA SER A 12 14.69 -6.60 -1.39
C SER A 12 14.86 -5.18 -1.90
N LYS A 13 15.31 -4.25 -1.05
CA LYS A 13 15.60 -2.87 -1.45
C LYS A 13 16.71 -2.80 -2.49
N ILE A 14 17.81 -3.53 -2.29
CA ILE A 14 18.93 -3.57 -3.25
C ILE A 14 18.45 -4.11 -4.60
N ILE A 15 17.75 -5.25 -4.59
CA ILE A 15 17.27 -5.88 -5.83
C ILE A 15 16.32 -4.96 -6.57
N PHE A 16 15.32 -4.41 -5.89
CA PHE A 16 14.28 -3.62 -6.55
C PHE A 16 14.78 -2.25 -7.01
N PHE A 17 15.48 -1.52 -6.17
CA PHE A 17 15.82 -0.13 -6.47
C PHE A 17 17.17 0.02 -7.18
N ASP A 18 18.19 -0.72 -6.73
CA ASP A 18 19.55 -0.54 -7.23
C ASP A 18 19.82 -1.37 -8.49
N ILE A 19 19.28 -2.59 -8.55
CA ILE A 19 19.48 -3.50 -9.69
C ILE A 19 18.37 -3.34 -10.74
N LEU A 20 17.10 -3.48 -10.33
CA LEU A 20 15.97 -3.49 -11.27
C LEU A 20 15.42 -2.09 -11.59
N GLY A 21 15.79 -1.07 -10.81
CA GLY A 21 15.38 0.32 -11.07
C GLY A 21 13.86 0.53 -11.09
N ILE A 22 13.12 -0.16 -10.23
CA ILE A 22 11.65 -0.17 -10.24
C ILE A 22 11.03 1.23 -10.15
N LYS A 23 9.86 1.40 -10.77
CA LYS A 23 9.13 2.70 -10.81
C LYS A 23 7.85 2.73 -10.00
N PHE A 24 7.40 1.60 -9.44
CA PHE A 24 6.18 1.52 -8.61
C PHE A 24 6.43 2.00 -7.17
N THR A 25 6.92 3.24 -7.03
CA THR A 25 7.41 3.83 -5.78
C THR A 25 6.46 4.87 -5.18
N ALA A 26 5.30 5.06 -5.79
CA ALA A 26 4.26 5.98 -5.34
C ALA A 26 3.48 5.42 -4.12
N PHE A 27 4.21 5.07 -3.06
CA PHE A 27 3.64 4.59 -1.81
C PHE A 27 2.76 5.68 -1.19
N ARG A 28 1.62 5.27 -0.63
CA ARG A 28 0.67 6.15 0.06
C ARG A 28 0.23 5.51 1.36
N SER A 29 -0.01 6.33 2.37
CA SER A 29 -0.68 5.85 3.57
C SER A 29 -2.14 5.51 3.26
N SER A 30 -2.73 4.63 4.06
CA SER A 30 -4.16 4.35 4.00
C SER A 30 -5.01 5.60 4.21
N SER A 31 -4.56 6.57 5.01
CA SER A 31 -5.25 7.85 5.20
C SER A 31 -5.29 8.70 3.93
N THR A 32 -4.17 8.79 3.20
CA THR A 32 -4.11 9.50 1.93
C THR A 32 -4.99 8.81 0.88
N THR A 33 -4.91 7.48 0.75
CA THR A 33 -5.75 6.73 -0.19
C THR A 33 -7.24 6.86 0.16
N LYS A 34 -7.60 6.83 1.44
CA LYS A 34 -8.99 7.06 1.89
C LYS A 34 -9.49 8.43 1.45
N LEU A 35 -8.71 9.49 1.70
CA LEU A 35 -9.09 10.85 1.30
C LEU A 35 -9.24 10.98 -0.22
N GLN A 36 -8.34 10.37 -1.00
CA GLN A 36 -8.43 10.37 -2.47
C GLN A 36 -9.71 9.71 -2.97
N LEU A 37 -10.11 8.59 -2.38
CA LEU A 37 -11.34 7.88 -2.72
C LEU A 37 -12.59 8.67 -2.30
N GLN A 38 -12.56 9.29 -1.12
CA GLN A 38 -13.66 10.16 -0.66
C GLN A 38 -13.86 11.37 -1.57
N ASN A 39 -12.76 12.00 -2.02
CA ASN A 39 -12.81 13.16 -2.91
C ASN A 39 -13.46 12.86 -4.27
N VAL A 40 -13.49 11.60 -4.70
CA VAL A 40 -14.14 11.18 -5.96
C VAL A 40 -15.49 10.49 -5.73
N GLY A 41 -16.06 10.61 -4.54
CA GLY A 41 -17.43 10.23 -4.22
C GLY A 41 -17.63 8.79 -3.74
N PHE A 42 -16.57 8.08 -3.32
CA PHE A 42 -16.74 6.83 -2.56
C PHE A 42 -16.95 7.12 -1.08
N ASP A 43 -17.93 6.48 -0.44
CA ASP A 43 -18.30 6.76 0.96
C ASP A 43 -18.04 5.58 1.92
N LYS A 44 -18.17 4.34 1.43
CA LYS A 44 -17.86 3.11 2.18
C LYS A 44 -16.52 2.55 1.72
N ILE A 45 -15.48 2.81 2.51
CA ILE A 45 -14.09 2.43 2.21
C ILE A 45 -13.58 1.48 3.30
N GLU A 46 -13.14 0.29 2.89
CA GLU A 46 -12.62 -0.76 3.75
C GLU A 46 -11.23 -1.18 3.27
N PHE A 47 -10.28 -1.28 4.19
CA PHE A 47 -8.93 -1.78 3.92
C PHE A 47 -8.82 -3.21 4.46
N ILE A 48 -8.40 -4.12 3.59
CA ILE A 48 -8.08 -5.51 3.89
C ILE A 48 -6.56 -5.61 3.90
N TRP A 49 -5.99 -5.86 5.07
CA TRP A 49 -4.56 -5.83 5.30
C TRP A 49 -3.91 -7.19 5.06
N ASP A 50 -2.76 -7.19 4.37
CA ASP A 50 -1.85 -8.34 4.36
C ASP A 50 -1.15 -8.50 5.71
N ASN A 51 -0.59 -9.68 5.98
CA ASN A 51 0.04 -10.00 7.27
C ASN A 51 1.13 -9.00 7.71
N ALA A 52 1.83 -8.41 6.74
CA ALA A 52 2.92 -7.46 6.99
C ALA A 52 2.46 -5.99 6.96
N ASN A 53 1.22 -5.71 6.55
CA ASN A 53 0.67 -4.38 6.28
C ASN A 53 1.46 -3.58 5.23
N ILE A 54 1.99 -4.24 4.20
CA ILE A 54 2.83 -3.62 3.17
C ILE A 54 2.02 -3.23 1.93
N PHE A 55 1.00 -4.02 1.58
CA PHE A 55 0.22 -3.80 0.36
C PHE A 55 -1.26 -4.16 0.58
N PRO A 56 -2.01 -3.30 1.30
CA PRO A 56 -3.41 -3.57 1.56
C PRO A 56 -4.24 -3.53 0.28
N THR A 57 -5.30 -4.35 0.26
CA THR A 57 -6.40 -4.20 -0.71
C THR A 57 -7.41 -3.21 -0.16
N VAL A 58 -7.98 -2.37 -1.03
CA VAL A 58 -9.06 -1.44 -0.66
C VAL A 58 -10.32 -1.75 -1.44
N VAL A 59 -11.45 -1.85 -0.73
CA VAL A 59 -12.79 -1.98 -1.31
C VAL A 59 -13.54 -0.68 -1.05
N ALA A 60 -13.98 0.00 -2.12
CA ALA A 60 -14.69 1.26 -2.05
C ALA A 60 -16.03 1.17 -2.78
N ARG A 61 -17.12 1.65 -2.16
CA ARG A 61 -18.46 1.68 -2.78
C ARG A 61 -18.91 3.11 -3.02
N LYS A 62 -19.54 3.34 -4.18
CA LYS A 62 -20.24 4.59 -4.44
C LYS A 62 -21.65 4.52 -3.85
N PRO A 63 -22.17 5.62 -3.28
CA PRO A 63 -23.58 5.72 -2.95
C PRO A 63 -24.43 5.54 -4.23
N LYS A 64 -25.62 4.98 -4.06
CA LYS A 64 -26.59 4.83 -5.16
C LYS A 64 -27.15 6.18 -5.58
#